data_AF-A0A8D8WIZ4-F1
#
_entry.id   AF-A0A8D8WIZ4-F1
#
_cell.length_a   1.000
_cell.length_b   1.000
_cell.length_c   1.000
_cell.angle_alpha   90.00
_cell.angle_beta   90.00
_cell.angle_gamma   90.00
#
_symmetry.space_group_name_H-M   'P 1'
#
loop_
_entity.id
_entity.type
_entity.pdbx_description
1 polymer ?
#
loop_
_entity_poly.entity_id
_entity_poly.type
_entity_poly.pdbx_seq_one_letter_code
_entity_poly.pdbx_strand_id
1 'polypeptide(L)'
;MSVTHALNCKKGGLVKHGHDYLRDECIMMASYAWNGIMKEPIMRDSSSTDPALIADFKINGVWEAGKTAFFDNRIVNADAQSYSSQTWLAVSKKHADEKHQK
;
A
#
# COMPACT_ATOMS: atom_id res chain seq x y z
N MET A 1 16.52 6.25 -20.70
CA MET A 1 16.09 6.06 -19.29
C MET A 1 16.98 6.94 -18.42
N SER A 2 16.45 7.86 -17.62
CA SER A 2 17.26 8.78 -16.80
C SER A 2 17.31 8.35 -15.33
N VAL A 3 18.34 8.78 -14.60
CA VAL A 3 18.45 8.57 -13.15
C VAL A 3 17.21 9.12 -12.44
N THR A 4 16.76 10.32 -12.81
CA THR A 4 15.53 10.92 -12.26
C THR A 4 14.31 10.03 -12.47
N HIS A 5 14.16 9.41 -13.64
CA HIS A 5 13.06 8.46 -13.89
C HIS A 5 13.20 7.21 -13.01
N ALA A 6 14.41 6.62 -12.93
CA ALA A 6 14.66 5.43 -12.12
C ALA A 6 14.35 5.68 -10.63
N LEU A 7 14.68 6.85 -10.10
CA LEU A 7 14.43 7.21 -8.70
C LEU A 7 12.96 7.51 -8.40
N ASN A 8 12.18 8.00 -9.36
CA ASN A 8 10.81 8.49 -9.12
C ASN A 8 9.71 7.60 -9.72
N CYS A 9 10.04 6.59 -10.52
CA CYS A 9 9.04 5.79 -11.22
C CYS A 9 8.25 4.87 -10.25
N LYS A 10 6.92 5.05 -10.25
CA LYS A 10 5.97 4.27 -9.43
C LYS A 10 5.58 2.90 -10.03
N LYS A 11 6.09 2.55 -11.22
CA LYS A 11 5.76 1.29 -11.91
C LYS A 11 6.90 0.26 -11.88
N GLY A 12 8.14 0.71 -11.76
CA GLY A 12 9.32 -0.17 -11.70
C GLY A 12 10.61 0.55 -11.32
N GLY A 13 10.51 1.76 -10.75
CA GLY A 13 11.65 2.48 -10.20
C GLY A 13 11.78 2.26 -8.69
N LEU A 14 12.70 3.00 -8.07
CA LEU A 14 13.02 2.90 -6.65
C LEU A 14 11.78 3.02 -5.75
N VAL A 15 10.82 3.88 -6.12
CA VAL A 15 9.55 4.03 -5.37
C VAL A 15 8.75 2.73 -5.35
N LYS A 16 8.63 2.02 -6.48
CA LYS A 16 7.92 0.73 -6.55
C LYS A 16 8.69 -0.35 -5.80
N HIS A 17 10.01 -0.39 -5.94
CA HIS A 17 10.84 -1.35 -5.20
C HIS A 17 10.74 -1.17 -3.69
N GLY A 18 10.80 0.07 -3.19
CA GLY A 18 10.64 0.35 -1.75
C GLY A 18 9.26 -0.04 -1.24
N HIS A 19 8.21 0.22 -2.03
CA HIS A 19 6.85 -0.22 -1.72
C HIS A 19 6.74 -1.75 -1.61
N ASP A 20 7.26 -2.47 -2.60
CA ASP A 20 7.17 -3.92 -2.65
C ASP A 20 8.00 -4.59 -1.57
N TYR A 21 9.17 -4.01 -1.26
CA TYR A 21 9.99 -4.42 -0.13
C TYR A 21 9.23 -4.27 1.19
N LEU A 22 8.65 -3.08 1.46
CA LEU A 22 7.87 -2.85 2.67
C LEU A 22 6.69 -3.82 2.80
N ARG A 23 5.94 -4.03 1.71
CA ARG A 23 4.85 -5.01 1.67
C ARG A 23 5.35 -6.40 2.06
N ASP A 24 6.42 -6.87 1.43
CA ASP A 24 6.93 -8.22 1.63
C ASP A 24 7.46 -8.42 3.06
N GLU A 25 8.11 -7.41 3.64
CA GLU A 25 8.51 -7.38 5.05
C GLU A 25 7.30 -7.43 6.00
N CYS A 26 6.24 -6.65 5.73
CA CYS A 26 5.01 -6.71 6.53
C CYS A 26 4.36 -8.10 6.48
N ILE A 27 4.31 -8.73 5.30
CA ILE A 27 3.78 -10.09 5.12
C ILE A 27 4.61 -11.10 5.91
N MET A 28 5.94 -11.03 5.82
CA MET A 28 6.83 -11.91 6.55
C MET A 28 6.64 -11.76 8.05
N MET A 29 6.64 -10.54 8.57
CA MET A 29 6.42 -10.29 10.00
C MET A 29 5.05 -10.79 10.46
N ALA A 30 4.01 -10.57 9.66
CA ALA A 30 2.66 -11.05 9.97
C ALA A 30 2.60 -12.58 10.03
N SER A 31 3.41 -13.30 9.24
CA SER A 31 3.41 -14.77 9.20
C SER A 31 3.79 -15.44 10.52
N TYR A 32 4.49 -14.72 11.40
CA TYR A 32 4.83 -15.21 12.74
C TYR A 32 3.69 -15.07 13.75
N ALA A 33 2.70 -14.21 13.49
CA ALA A 33 1.67 -13.83 14.46
C ALA A 33 0.23 -14.12 14.00
N TRP A 34 -0.03 -14.22 12.70
CA TRP A 34 -1.38 -14.38 12.15
C TRP A 34 -1.47 -15.44 11.06
N ASN A 35 -2.72 -15.81 10.74
CA ASN A 35 -3.07 -16.78 9.70
C ASN A 35 -3.79 -16.10 8.52
N GLY A 36 -4.02 -16.86 7.45
CA GLY A 36 -4.83 -16.41 6.31
C GLY A 36 -4.18 -15.29 5.49
N ILE A 37 -2.84 -15.22 5.52
CA ILE A 37 -2.07 -14.20 4.81
C ILE A 37 -2.10 -14.49 3.32
N MET A 38 -2.32 -13.46 2.51
CA MET A 38 -2.27 -13.57 1.06
C MET A 38 -1.75 -12.26 0.47
N LYS A 39 -0.74 -12.38 -0.39
CA LYS A 39 -0.16 -11.30 -1.18
C LYS A 39 -1.05 -11.01 -2.39
N GLU A 40 -1.25 -9.73 -2.70
CA GLU A 40 -2.02 -9.24 -3.85
C GLU A 40 -3.41 -9.91 -4.00
N PRO A 41 -4.24 -9.96 -2.94
CA PRO A 41 -5.56 -10.57 -3.01
C PRO A 41 -6.51 -9.73 -3.88
N ILE A 42 -7.28 -10.42 -4.71
CA ILE A 42 -8.34 -9.82 -5.49
C ILE A 42 -9.56 -9.58 -4.58
N MET A 43 -9.90 -8.31 -4.37
CA MET A 43 -11.17 -7.86 -3.82
C MET A 43 -12.18 -7.76 -4.96
N ARG A 44 -13.04 -8.77 -5.06
CA ARG A 44 -14.16 -8.79 -5.99
C ARG A 44 -15.44 -9.04 -5.21
N ASP A 45 -16.43 -8.20 -5.44
CA ASP A 45 -17.79 -8.51 -5.00
C ASP A 45 -18.37 -9.56 -5.96
N SER A 46 -19.09 -10.53 -5.41
CA SER A 46 -19.62 -11.69 -6.14
C SER A 46 -20.49 -11.32 -7.35
N SER A 47 -21.00 -10.09 -7.38
CA SER A 47 -21.92 -9.56 -8.38
C SER A 47 -21.31 -8.56 -9.38
N SER A 48 -20.06 -8.11 -9.19
CA SER A 48 -19.50 -7.01 -9.97
C SER A 48 -18.71 -7.49 -11.21
N THR A 49 -19.02 -6.93 -12.38
CA THR A 49 -18.21 -7.02 -13.61
C THR A 49 -17.08 -5.99 -13.67
N ASP A 50 -16.99 -5.12 -12.67
CA ASP A 50 -15.99 -4.04 -12.59
C ASP A 50 -14.56 -4.57 -12.41
N PRO A 51 -13.53 -3.76 -12.76
CA PRO A 51 -12.14 -4.08 -12.48
C PRO A 51 -11.99 -4.40 -10.99
N ALA A 52 -11.50 -5.60 -10.69
CA ALA A 52 -11.36 -6.02 -9.30
C ALA A 52 -10.26 -5.22 -8.62
N LEU A 53 -10.53 -4.73 -7.41
CA LEU A 53 -9.53 -4.07 -6.59
C LEU A 53 -8.49 -5.11 -6.15
N ILE A 54 -7.20 -4.77 -6.20
CA ILE A 54 -6.12 -5.63 -5.73
C ILE A 54 -5.47 -4.91 -4.56
N ALA A 55 -5.64 -5.44 -3.36
CA ALA A 55 -4.94 -4.91 -2.18
C ALA A 55 -3.48 -5.38 -2.19
N ASP A 56 -2.60 -4.79 -1.38
CA ASP A 56 -1.21 -5.26 -1.31
C ASP A 56 -1.12 -6.63 -0.64
N PHE A 57 -1.87 -6.81 0.45
CA PHE A 57 -2.01 -8.08 1.15
C PHE A 57 -3.25 -8.10 2.05
N LYS A 58 -3.67 -9.29 2.46
CA LYS A 58 -4.67 -9.49 3.51
C LYS A 58 -4.12 -10.37 4.62
N ILE A 59 -4.69 -10.22 5.81
CA ILE A 59 -4.39 -11.01 7.00
C ILE A 59 -5.70 -11.27 7.76
N ASN A 60 -5.89 -12.47 8.30
CA ASN A 60 -7.04 -12.76 9.17
C ASN A 60 -6.70 -12.55 10.65
N GLY A 61 -7.59 -11.88 11.37
CA GLY A 61 -7.51 -11.76 12.83
C GLY A 61 -6.69 -10.57 13.35
N VAL A 62 -6.31 -9.61 12.51
CA VAL A 62 -5.50 -8.45 12.96
C VAL A 62 -6.30 -7.51 13.86
N TRP A 63 -7.48 -7.09 13.41
CA TRP A 63 -8.34 -6.15 14.16
C TRP A 63 -9.41 -6.87 14.98
N GLU A 64 -9.97 -7.94 14.44
CA GLU A 64 -11.01 -8.74 15.08
C GLU A 64 -10.80 -10.21 14.75
N ALA A 65 -10.90 -11.08 15.75
CA ALA A 65 -10.72 -12.51 15.58
C ALA A 65 -11.64 -13.07 14.49
N GLY A 66 -11.06 -13.83 13.55
CA GLY A 66 -11.80 -14.43 12.44
C GLY A 66 -12.15 -13.48 11.28
N LYS A 67 -11.93 -12.17 11.39
CA LYS A 67 -12.16 -11.22 10.29
C LYS A 67 -10.92 -10.98 9.45
N THR A 68 -11.11 -10.88 8.14
CA THR A 68 -10.06 -10.49 7.18
C THR A 68 -9.86 -8.98 7.19
N ALA A 69 -8.62 -8.54 7.37
CA ALA A 69 -8.20 -7.17 7.12
C ALA A 69 -7.40 -7.12 5.82
N PHE A 70 -7.73 -6.15 4.97
CA PHE A 70 -6.98 -5.83 3.75
C PHE A 70 -6.09 -4.61 4.01
N PHE A 71 -4.87 -4.65 3.50
CA PHE A 71 -3.86 -3.62 3.71
C PHE A 71 -3.38 -3.08 2.37
N ASP A 72 -3.19 -1.77 2.36
CA ASP A 72 -2.73 -1.03 1.20
C ASP A 72 -1.71 0.03 1.66
N ASN A 73 -0.43 -0.20 1.41
CA ASN A 73 0.69 0.56 1.99
C ASN A 73 1.13 1.74 1.12
N ARG A 74 1.35 2.93 1.72
CA ARG A 74 1.90 4.08 0.99
C ARG A 74 3.10 4.65 1.73
N ILE A 75 4.23 4.72 1.03
CA ILE A 75 5.43 5.38 1.52
C ILE A 75 5.37 6.85 1.12
N VAL A 76 5.56 7.73 2.10
CA VAL A 76 5.54 9.18 1.94
C VAL A 76 6.79 9.77 2.58
N ASN A 77 7.52 10.60 1.84
CA ASN A 77 8.53 11.47 2.44
C ASN A 77 7.82 12.70 3.02
N ALA A 78 7.47 12.64 4.31
CA ALA A 78 6.77 13.73 4.99
C ALA A 78 7.60 15.02 5.05
N ASP A 79 8.92 14.91 5.05
CA ASP A 79 9.87 16.03 5.18
C ASP A 79 10.32 16.60 3.83
N ALA A 80 9.69 16.20 2.72
CA ALA A 80 10.04 16.74 1.42
C ALA A 80 9.87 18.27 1.41
N GLN A 81 10.81 19.00 0.80
CA GLN A 81 10.77 20.47 0.73
C GLN A 81 9.45 21.00 0.13
N SER A 82 8.83 20.26 -0.79
CA SER A 82 7.52 20.60 -1.36
C SER A 82 6.36 20.60 -0.36
N TYR A 83 6.54 19.98 0.80
CA TYR A 83 5.58 19.90 1.89
C TYR A 83 5.94 20.81 3.07
N SER A 84 7.01 21.60 2.98
CA SER A 84 7.50 22.41 4.11
C SER A 84 6.47 23.40 4.68
N SER A 85 5.47 23.80 3.89
CA SER A 85 4.39 24.70 4.31
C SER A 85 3.10 23.97 4.73
N GLN A 86 3.08 22.64 4.70
CA GLN A 86 1.89 21.82 4.94
C GLN A 86 2.04 21.02 6.24
N THR A 87 0.93 20.79 6.93
CA THR A 87 0.93 19.90 8.10
C THR A 87 0.96 18.44 7.66
N TRP A 88 1.49 17.56 8.52
CA TRP A 88 1.45 16.11 8.28
C TRP A 88 0.03 15.60 7.98
N LEU A 89 -0.99 16.12 8.68
CA LEU A 89 -2.38 15.72 8.45
C LEU A 89 -2.86 16.05 7.04
N ALA A 90 -2.49 17.22 6.49
CA ALA A 90 -2.83 17.59 5.13
C ALA A 90 -2.11 16.72 4.10
N VAL A 91 -0.82 16.47 4.31
CA VAL A 91 0.03 15.64 3.43
C VAL A 91 -0.46 14.19 3.42
N SER A 92 -0.72 13.60 4.59
CA SER A 92 -1.19 12.23 4.71
C SER A 92 -2.58 12.04 4.10
N LYS A 93 -3.52 12.96 4.36
CA LYS A 93 -4.84 12.93 3.73
C LYS A 93 -4.76 13.00 2.20
N LYS A 94 -4.00 13.96 1.67
CA LYS A 94 -3.78 14.07 0.22
C LYS A 94 -3.27 12.76 -0.39
N HIS A 95 -2.33 12.10 0.28
CA HIS A 95 -1.77 10.85 -0.21
C HIS A 95 -2.71 9.64 -0.03
N ALA A 96 -3.57 9.63 0.98
CA ALA A 96 -4.64 8.65 1.08
C ALA A 96 -5.63 8.81 -0.08
N ASP A 97 -6.07 10.04 -0.34
CA ASP A 97 -7.04 10.36 -1.41
C ASP A 97 -6.47 10.00 -2.79
N GLU A 98 -5.23 10.40 -3.09
CA GLU A 98 -4.53 10.04 -4.33
C GLU A 98 -4.34 8.53 -4.51
N LYS A 99 -4.36 7.75 -3.42
CA LYS A 99 -4.23 6.30 -3.50
C LYS A 99 -5.56 5.64 -3.84
N HIS A 100 -6.66 6.08 -3.22
CA HIS A 100 -7.99 5.58 -3.52
C HIS A 100 -8.46 5.88 -4.94
N GLN A 101 -7.91 6.90 -5.59
CA GLN A 101 -8.26 7.28 -6.97
C GLN A 101 -7.51 6.47 -8.05
N LYS A 102 -6.56 5.62 -7.66
CA LYS A 102 -5.77 4.79 -8.59
C LYS A 102 -6.41 3.44 -8.84
#